data_AF-E0CYI4-F1
#
_entry.id   AF-E0CYI4-F1
#
_cell.length_a   1.000
_cell.length_b   1.000
_cell.length_c   1.000
_cell.angle_alpha   90.00
_cell.angle_beta   90.00
_cell.angle_gamma   90.00
#
_symmetry.space_group_name_H-M   'P 1'
#
loop_
_entity.id
_entity.type
_entity.pdbx_description
1 polymer ?
#
loop_
_entity_poly.entity_id
_entity_poly.type
_entity_poly.pdbx_seq_one_letter_code
_entity_poly.pdbx_strand_id
1 'polypeptide(L)'
;MGTQGKSPPYPSPSSLFQVIKCKAAIAWKTGSPLCIEEIEVSPPKACEVRIQVIATCVCPTDINATDPKKKALFPVVLGHECAGIVESVGPGVTNFKPGDKVIPFFAPQCKRCKLCLSPLTNLCGKLRNFKYPTIDQELMEDRTSRFTCKGRSIYHFMGVSSFSQYTVVSEANLARVDDEANLERVCLIGCGFSSGYGAAINTAKVTPSSTCAVFG
;
A
#
# COMPACT_ATOMS: atom_id res chain seq x y z
N MET A 1 -2.59 7.57 37.76
CA MET A 1 -1.76 6.40 37.42
C MET A 1 -2.06 6.01 35.98
N GLY A 2 -1.33 6.58 35.02
CA GLY A 2 -1.50 6.27 33.59
C GLY A 2 -0.44 5.27 33.17
N THR A 3 -0.85 4.09 32.72
CA THR A 3 0.03 3.07 32.17
C THR A 3 0.53 3.54 30.81
N GLN A 4 1.77 4.04 30.75
CA GLN A 4 2.50 4.20 29.50
C GLN A 4 2.60 2.81 28.83
N GLY A 5 1.88 2.63 27.73
CA GLY A 5 2.03 1.46 26.87
C GLY A 5 3.44 1.44 26.32
N LYS A 6 4.28 0.53 26.84
CA LYS A 6 5.61 0.28 26.28
C LYS A 6 5.43 -0.19 24.84
N SER A 7 6.12 0.47 23.92
CA SER A 7 6.30 -0.04 22.56
C SER A 7 6.89 -1.46 22.64
N PRO A 8 6.44 -2.40 21.79
CA PRO A 8 7.02 -3.72 21.74
C PRO A 8 8.54 -3.63 21.45
N PRO A 9 9.36 -4.51 22.04
CA PRO A 9 10.81 -4.46 21.85
C PRO A 9 11.16 -4.63 20.36
N TYR A 10 12.09 -3.81 19.88
CA TYR A 10 12.61 -3.91 18.51
C TYR A 10 13.19 -5.33 18.27
N PRO A 11 12.87 -5.97 17.13
CA PRO A 11 13.38 -7.30 16.82
C PRO A 11 14.92 -7.32 16.69
N SER A 12 15.56 -8.43 17.06
CA SER A 12 17.01 -8.60 16.91
C SER A 12 17.42 -8.63 15.43
N PRO A 13 18.68 -8.28 15.06
CA PRO A 13 19.12 -8.21 13.66
C PRO A 13 18.91 -9.50 12.84
N SER A 14 18.93 -10.67 13.49
CA SER A 14 18.71 -11.98 12.87
C SER A 14 17.24 -12.24 12.48
N SER A 15 16.30 -11.45 12.99
CA SER A 15 14.85 -11.60 12.75
C SER A 15 14.34 -10.76 11.58
N LEU A 16 15.09 -9.76 11.12
CA LEU A 16 14.70 -8.83 10.05
C LEU A 16 14.54 -9.49 8.66
N PHE A 17 15.09 -10.69 8.47
CA PHE A 17 15.00 -11.46 7.22
C PHE A 17 14.16 -12.73 7.34
N GLN A 18 13.40 -12.89 8.42
CA GLN A 18 12.54 -14.05 8.60
C GLN A 18 11.20 -13.89 7.89
N VAL A 19 10.64 -15.01 7.43
CA VAL A 19 9.26 -15.06 6.98
C VAL A 19 8.34 -14.81 8.18
N ILE A 20 7.40 -13.88 8.05
CA ILE A 20 6.41 -13.59 9.08
C ILE A 20 5.15 -14.39 8.77
N LYS A 21 4.61 -15.10 9.76
CA LYS A 21 3.25 -15.65 9.71
C LYS A 21 2.28 -14.65 10.34
N CYS A 22 1.25 -14.26 9.61
CA CYS A 22 0.26 -13.31 10.10
C CYS A 22 -1.10 -13.51 9.45
N LYS A 23 -2.13 -12.81 9.96
CA LYS A 23 -3.46 -12.82 9.35
C LYS A 23 -3.53 -11.85 8.16
N ALA A 24 -4.27 -12.26 7.14
CA ALA A 24 -4.65 -11.41 6.01
C ALA A 24 -6.05 -11.78 5.51
N ALA A 25 -6.70 -10.85 4.80
CA ALA A 25 -7.95 -11.10 4.09
C ALA A 25 -7.66 -11.36 2.60
N ILE A 26 -7.94 -12.57 2.12
CA ILE A 26 -7.68 -12.99 0.74
C ILE A 26 -8.99 -13.03 -0.04
N ALA A 27 -8.99 -12.44 -1.24
CA ALA A 27 -9.99 -12.74 -2.27
C ALA A 27 -9.51 -13.95 -3.09
N TRP A 28 -10.15 -15.10 -2.91
CA TRP A 28 -9.76 -16.33 -3.64
C TRP A 28 -10.24 -16.36 -5.09
N LYS A 29 -11.39 -15.72 -5.37
CA LYS A 29 -12.01 -15.60 -6.68
C LYS A 29 -13.03 -14.46 -6.67
N THR A 30 -13.44 -14.02 -7.86
CA THR A 30 -14.49 -13.01 -8.01
C THR A 30 -15.83 -13.48 -7.44
N GLY A 31 -16.67 -12.53 -7.00
CA GLY A 31 -18.03 -12.76 -6.50
C GLY A 31 -18.10 -13.48 -5.16
N SER A 32 -16.99 -13.61 -4.44
CA SER A 32 -16.91 -14.25 -3.12
C SER A 32 -16.45 -13.25 -2.07
N PRO A 33 -16.90 -13.38 -0.80
CA PRO A 33 -16.38 -12.56 0.29
C PRO A 33 -14.89 -12.84 0.52
N LEU A 34 -14.20 -11.90 1.17
CA LEU A 34 -12.82 -12.10 1.59
C LEU A 34 -12.76 -13.15 2.72
N CYS A 35 -11.74 -14.00 2.69
CA CYS A 35 -11.49 -14.99 3.73
C CYS A 35 -10.30 -14.55 4.59
N ILE A 36 -10.48 -14.57 5.92
CA ILE A 36 -9.36 -14.38 6.84
C ILE A 36 -8.53 -15.67 6.88
N GLU A 37 -7.26 -15.56 6.50
CA GLU A 37 -6.34 -16.68 6.39
C GLU A 37 -5.05 -16.34 7.15
N GLU A 38 -4.33 -17.38 7.61
CA GLU A 38 -2.93 -17.24 7.99
C GLU A 38 -2.07 -17.31 6.72
N ILE A 39 -1.20 -16.32 6.53
CA ILE A 39 -0.31 -16.22 5.38
C ILE A 39 1.15 -16.12 5.83
N GLU A 40 2.05 -16.40 4.88
CA GLU A 40 3.49 -16.20 5.01
C GLU A 40 3.90 -14.96 4.20
N VAL A 41 4.47 -13.97 4.88
CA VAL A 41 5.01 -12.74 4.30
C VAL A 41 6.53 -12.84 4.25
N SER A 42 7.06 -12.96 3.04
CA SER A 42 8.51 -13.02 2.80
C SER A 42 9.20 -11.72 3.23
N PRO A 43 10.49 -11.75 3.61
CA PRO A 43 11.27 -10.54 3.88
C PRO A 43 11.38 -9.64 2.64
N PRO A 44 11.61 -8.32 2.83
CA PRO A 44 11.80 -7.40 1.73
C PRO A 44 13.13 -7.67 1.00
N LYS A 45 13.12 -7.63 -0.33
CA LYS A 45 14.33 -7.64 -1.17
C LYS A 45 14.82 -6.21 -1.44
N ALA A 46 15.86 -6.06 -2.26
CA ALA A 46 16.40 -4.75 -2.60
C ALA A 46 15.32 -3.79 -3.12
N CYS A 47 15.38 -2.52 -2.69
CA CYS A 47 14.39 -1.49 -2.99
C CYS A 47 12.96 -1.77 -2.48
N GLU A 48 12.81 -2.64 -1.48
CA GLU A 48 11.52 -2.96 -0.86
C GLU A 48 11.52 -2.67 0.64
N VAL A 49 10.33 -2.41 1.18
CA VAL A 49 10.11 -2.14 2.60
C VAL A 49 8.97 -3.03 3.09
N ARG A 50 9.16 -3.71 4.21
CA ARG A 50 8.10 -4.45 4.90
C ARG A 50 7.49 -3.57 5.99
N ILE A 51 6.18 -3.43 5.95
CA ILE A 51 5.38 -2.54 6.78
C ILE A 51 4.47 -3.38 7.66
N GLN A 52 4.45 -3.10 8.96
CA GLN A 52 3.37 -3.50 9.85
C GLN A 52 2.20 -2.54 9.67
N VAL A 53 1.08 -3.03 9.16
CA VAL A 53 -0.13 -2.22 8.95
C VAL A 53 -0.80 -1.99 10.31
N ILE A 54 -1.04 -0.72 10.66
CA ILE A 54 -1.66 -0.33 11.92
C ILE A 54 -3.15 -0.02 11.74
N ALA A 55 -3.49 0.71 10.68
CA ALA A 55 -4.88 1.02 10.33
C ALA A 55 -5.06 0.97 8.81
N THR A 56 -6.16 0.38 8.36
CA THR A 56 -6.54 0.29 6.94
C THR A 56 -8.04 0.51 6.78
N CYS A 57 -8.43 1.12 5.67
CA CYS A 57 -9.83 1.36 5.31
C CYS A 57 -10.21 0.54 4.07
N VAL A 58 -11.53 0.36 3.85
CA VAL A 58 -12.06 -0.24 2.62
C VAL A 58 -12.45 0.89 1.67
N CYS A 59 -11.85 0.92 0.48
CA CYS A 59 -12.20 1.83 -0.59
C CYS A 59 -13.09 1.11 -1.62
N PRO A 60 -14.05 1.77 -2.28
CA PRO A 60 -14.89 1.14 -3.32
C PRO A 60 -14.11 0.43 -4.43
N THR A 61 -12.86 0.86 -4.71
CA THR A 61 -11.96 0.19 -5.65
C THR A 61 -11.60 -1.24 -5.20
N ASP A 62 -11.46 -1.50 -3.90
CA ASP A 62 -11.22 -2.84 -3.37
C ASP A 62 -12.44 -3.75 -3.60
N ILE A 63 -13.65 -3.22 -3.37
CA ILE A 63 -14.91 -3.95 -3.57
C ILE A 63 -15.10 -4.27 -5.05
N ASN A 64 -14.85 -3.30 -5.94
CA ASN A 64 -14.92 -3.47 -7.38
C ASN A 64 -14.02 -4.61 -7.89
N ALA A 65 -12.89 -4.89 -7.23
CA ALA A 65 -12.03 -6.02 -7.61
C ALA A 65 -12.73 -7.37 -7.44
N THR A 66 -13.78 -7.47 -6.62
CA THR A 66 -14.57 -8.71 -6.45
C THR A 66 -15.84 -8.76 -7.31
N ASP A 67 -16.17 -7.70 -8.06
CA ASP A 67 -17.31 -7.70 -8.98
C ASP A 67 -16.99 -8.55 -10.23
N PRO A 68 -17.77 -9.61 -10.55
CA PRO A 68 -17.56 -10.44 -11.73
C PRO A 68 -17.55 -9.70 -13.07
N LYS A 69 -18.08 -8.47 -13.12
CA LYS A 69 -18.10 -7.62 -14.31
C LYS A 69 -16.82 -6.78 -14.47
N LYS A 70 -15.93 -6.78 -13.48
CA LYS A 70 -14.69 -6.01 -13.48
C LYS A 70 -13.50 -6.94 -13.72
N LYS A 71 -12.44 -6.39 -14.31
CA LYS A 71 -11.19 -7.12 -14.53
C LYS A 71 -10.36 -7.12 -13.25
N ALA A 72 -10.04 -8.30 -12.73
CA ALA A 72 -9.23 -8.50 -11.54
C ALA A 72 -8.38 -9.78 -11.65
N LEU A 73 -7.40 -9.94 -10.76
CA LEU A 73 -6.53 -11.11 -10.66
C LEU A 73 -6.77 -11.80 -9.31
N PHE A 74 -6.68 -13.13 -9.28
CA PHE A 74 -6.93 -13.94 -8.09
C PHE A 74 -5.97 -15.14 -8.03
N PRO A 75 -5.65 -15.67 -6.82
CA PRO A 75 -6.01 -15.11 -5.51
C PRO A 75 -5.20 -13.85 -5.19
N VAL A 76 -5.76 -12.91 -4.43
CA VAL A 76 -5.14 -11.60 -4.16
C VAL A 76 -5.38 -11.11 -2.74
N VAL A 77 -4.39 -10.43 -2.15
CA VAL A 77 -4.56 -9.61 -0.94
C VAL A 77 -4.90 -8.19 -1.37
N LEU A 78 -6.15 -7.76 -1.14
CA LEU A 78 -6.65 -6.42 -1.49
C LEU A 78 -6.20 -5.35 -0.48
N GLY A 79 -6.77 -4.14 -0.59
CA GLY A 79 -6.51 -3.02 0.28
C GLY A 79 -5.39 -2.12 -0.25
N HIS A 80 -5.64 -0.82 -0.28
CA HIS A 80 -4.67 0.18 -0.76
C HIS A 80 -4.74 1.52 -0.01
N GLU A 81 -5.48 1.59 1.09
CA GLU A 81 -5.62 2.79 1.91
C GLU A 81 -5.30 2.45 3.37
N CYS A 82 -4.05 2.68 3.77
CA CYS A 82 -3.58 2.35 5.11
C CYS A 82 -2.44 3.25 5.59
N ALA A 83 -2.13 3.12 6.86
CA ALA A 83 -0.90 3.64 7.46
C ALA A 83 -0.29 2.59 8.39
N GLY A 84 1.03 2.64 8.54
CA GLY A 84 1.77 1.62 9.25
C GLY A 84 3.12 2.08 9.76
N ILE A 85 3.88 1.11 10.25
CA ILE A 85 5.23 1.29 10.77
C ILE A 85 6.15 0.38 9.99
N VAL A 86 7.33 0.87 9.60
CA VAL A 86 8.36 0.05 8.98
C VAL A 86 8.81 -1.02 9.97
N GLU A 87 8.72 -2.29 9.56
CA GLU A 87 9.24 -3.41 10.34
C GLU A 87 10.68 -3.73 9.92
N SER A 88 10.94 -3.84 8.62
CA SER A 88 12.27 -4.08 8.05
C SER A 88 12.40 -3.47 6.65
N VAL A 89 13.64 -3.27 6.22
CA VAL A 89 13.97 -2.72 4.92
C VAL A 89 14.88 -3.67 4.15
N GLY A 90 14.75 -3.67 2.84
CA GLY A 90 15.57 -4.46 1.96
C GLY A 90 17.01 -3.97 1.84
N PRO A 91 17.92 -4.77 1.27
CA PRO A 91 19.29 -4.35 0.99
C PRO A 91 19.35 -3.06 0.15
N GLY A 92 20.16 -2.09 0.58
CA GLY A 92 20.37 -0.83 -0.13
C GLY A 92 19.31 0.26 0.09
N VAL A 93 18.25 -0.03 0.85
CA VAL A 93 17.25 0.97 1.26
C VAL A 93 17.86 1.90 2.30
N THR A 94 17.88 3.20 2.01
CA THR A 94 18.48 4.22 2.91
C THR A 94 17.48 5.28 3.38
N ASN A 95 16.33 5.40 2.72
CA ASN A 95 15.34 6.44 3.02
C ASN A 95 14.40 6.06 4.18
N PHE A 96 14.45 4.80 4.62
CA PHE A 96 13.57 4.22 5.61
C PHE A 96 14.38 3.40 6.61
N LYS A 97 13.91 3.33 7.86
CA LYS A 97 14.44 2.42 8.89
C LYS A 97 13.29 1.84 9.71
N PRO A 98 13.49 0.69 10.38
CA PRO A 98 12.53 0.15 11.33
C PRO A 98 12.05 1.20 12.34
N GLY A 99 10.75 1.22 12.60
CA GLY A 99 10.10 2.19 13.50
C GLY A 99 9.56 3.44 12.83
N ASP A 100 9.97 3.76 11.60
CA ASP A 100 9.42 4.91 10.87
C ASP A 100 7.92 4.72 10.61
N LYS A 101 7.14 5.77 10.89
CA LYS A 101 5.73 5.83 10.47
C LYS A 101 5.66 6.11 8.96
N VAL A 102 4.85 5.33 8.26
CA VAL A 102 4.78 5.37 6.79
C VAL A 102 3.34 5.25 6.29
N ILE A 103 3.11 5.81 5.11
CA ILE A 103 1.87 5.66 4.34
C ILE A 103 2.25 5.09 2.98
N PRO A 104 1.85 3.85 2.66
CA PRO A 104 1.95 3.34 1.30
C PRO A 104 0.81 3.89 0.42
N PHE A 105 1.05 3.97 -0.88
CA PHE A 105 0.07 4.46 -1.86
C PHE A 105 0.29 3.82 -3.23
N PHE A 106 -0.80 3.69 -3.99
CA PHE A 106 -0.81 2.98 -5.27
C PHE A 106 -0.12 3.75 -6.42
N ALA A 107 0.01 5.08 -6.29
CA ALA A 107 0.59 5.95 -7.30
C ALA A 107 2.10 6.12 -7.05
N PRO A 108 2.98 5.31 -7.67
CA PRO A 108 4.39 5.32 -7.32
C PRO A 108 5.06 6.62 -7.76
N GLN A 109 6.18 6.97 -7.12
CA GLN A 109 7.05 8.06 -7.54
C GLN A 109 8.51 7.60 -7.50
N CYS A 110 9.02 7.04 -8.59
CA CYS A 110 10.39 6.51 -8.64
C CYS A 110 11.49 7.59 -8.73
N LYS A 111 11.11 8.87 -8.86
CA LYS A 111 11.98 10.06 -8.93
C LYS A 111 13.00 10.11 -10.08
N ARG A 112 13.00 9.12 -10.97
CA ARG A 112 14.04 8.95 -12.00
C ARG A 112 13.51 8.78 -13.44
N CYS A 113 12.22 8.57 -13.62
CA CYS A 113 11.63 8.48 -14.95
C CYS A 113 11.22 9.87 -15.48
N LYS A 114 11.09 10.01 -16.81
CA LYS A 114 10.65 11.26 -17.46
C LYS A 114 9.37 11.84 -16.86
N LEU A 115 8.41 11.00 -16.48
CA LEU A 115 7.14 11.45 -15.90
C LEU A 115 7.33 12.03 -14.50
N CYS A 116 8.10 11.37 -13.62
CA CYS A 116 8.39 11.90 -12.29
C CYS A 116 9.20 13.19 -12.30
N LEU A 117 9.99 13.44 -13.36
CA LEU A 117 10.76 14.67 -13.53
C LEU A 117 9.94 15.82 -14.13
N SER A 118 8.72 15.54 -14.60
CA SER A 118 7.84 16.55 -15.18
C SER A 118 7.02 17.24 -14.09
N PRO A 119 6.94 18.58 -14.04
CA PRO A 119 6.06 19.30 -13.12
C PRO A 119 4.58 19.25 -13.56
N LEU A 120 4.28 18.63 -14.71
CA LEU A 120 2.95 18.65 -15.33
C LEU A 120 2.08 17.42 -14.99
N THR A 121 2.65 16.40 -14.35
CA THR A 121 1.94 15.15 -14.04
C THR A 121 2.48 14.51 -12.77
N ASN A 122 1.64 13.74 -12.09
CA ASN A 122 2.03 12.86 -10.99
C ASN A 122 2.19 11.39 -11.43
N LEU A 123 2.07 11.08 -12.72
CA LEU A 123 2.29 9.73 -13.22
C LEU A 123 3.75 9.32 -13.12
N CYS A 124 3.97 8.01 -13.11
CA CYS A 124 5.29 7.42 -12.98
C CYS A 124 5.44 6.27 -13.99
N GLY A 125 6.63 6.18 -14.60
CA GLY A 125 6.97 5.13 -15.57
C GLY A 125 7.08 3.72 -14.97
N LYS A 126 6.90 3.56 -13.65
CA LYS A 126 6.70 2.25 -13.02
C LYS A 126 5.36 1.63 -13.44
N LEU A 127 4.36 2.46 -13.73
CA LEU A 127 3.06 2.01 -14.24
C LEU A 127 3.20 1.50 -15.67
N ARG A 128 2.60 0.35 -15.95
CA ARG A 128 2.67 -0.37 -17.23
C ARG A 128 1.31 -0.51 -17.89
N ASN A 129 0.23 -0.64 -17.10
CA ASN A 129 -1.10 -0.88 -17.63
C ASN A 129 -1.99 0.37 -17.53
N PHE A 130 -1.94 1.20 -18.57
CA PHE A 130 -2.74 2.43 -18.64
C PHE A 130 -4.23 2.21 -18.98
N LYS A 131 -4.62 0.98 -19.36
CA LYS A 131 -6.03 0.65 -19.64
C LYS A 131 -6.76 0.11 -18.41
N TYR A 132 -6.06 -0.69 -17.60
CA TYR A 132 -6.60 -1.32 -16.40
C TYR A 132 -5.60 -1.20 -15.25
N PRO A 133 -5.41 0.00 -14.67
CA PRO A 133 -4.42 0.22 -13.62
C PRO A 133 -4.71 -0.58 -12.33
N THR A 134 -5.95 -1.03 -12.12
CA THR A 134 -6.35 -1.86 -10.97
C THR A 134 -5.74 -3.26 -10.97
N ILE A 135 -5.23 -3.74 -12.12
CA ILE A 135 -4.50 -5.01 -12.24
C ILE A 135 -3.02 -4.81 -12.56
N ASP A 136 -2.53 -3.57 -12.46
CA ASP A 136 -1.10 -3.28 -12.50
C ASP A 136 -0.49 -3.40 -11.11
N GLN A 137 0.84 -3.54 -11.05
CA GLN A 137 1.57 -3.71 -9.79
C GLN A 137 1.04 -4.91 -8.98
N GLU A 138 0.66 -5.97 -9.69
CA GLU A 138 0.16 -7.24 -9.17
C GLU A 138 1.26 -8.11 -8.54
N LEU A 139 2.51 -7.77 -8.82
CA LEU A 139 3.73 -8.40 -8.34
C LEU A 139 4.80 -7.32 -8.07
N MET A 140 5.85 -7.69 -7.35
CA MET A 140 7.01 -6.83 -7.11
C MET A 140 7.83 -6.60 -8.40
N GLU A 141 8.84 -5.73 -8.34
CA GLU A 141 9.66 -5.37 -9.51
C GLU A 141 10.35 -6.57 -10.17
N ASP A 142 10.74 -7.55 -9.35
CA ASP A 142 11.33 -8.82 -9.78
C ASP A 142 10.31 -9.84 -10.32
N ARG A 143 9.05 -9.43 -10.51
CA ARG A 143 7.93 -10.26 -10.99
C ARG A 143 7.63 -11.46 -10.09
N THR A 144 7.91 -11.33 -8.79
CA THR A 144 7.52 -12.33 -7.78
C THR A 144 6.60 -11.72 -6.73
N SER A 145 5.86 -12.58 -6.02
CA SER A 145 5.07 -12.18 -4.85
C SER A 145 5.91 -12.25 -3.58
N ARG A 146 5.42 -11.59 -2.53
CA ARG A 146 5.89 -11.75 -1.15
C ARG A 146 4.89 -12.50 -0.26
N PHE A 147 3.76 -12.92 -0.82
CA PHE A 147 2.69 -13.59 -0.08
C PHE A 147 2.53 -15.04 -0.52
N THR A 148 2.52 -15.94 0.46
CA THR A 148 2.18 -17.35 0.28
C THR A 148 1.04 -17.71 1.23
N CYS A 149 0.06 -18.47 0.75
CA CYS A 149 -0.99 -19.05 1.59
C CYS A 149 -1.30 -20.47 1.09
N LYS A 150 -1.30 -21.46 2.00
CA LYS A 150 -1.59 -22.88 1.66
C LYS A 150 -0.72 -23.39 0.49
N GLY A 151 0.57 -23.03 0.49
CA GLY A 151 1.53 -23.40 -0.55
C GLY A 151 1.31 -22.73 -1.92
N ARG A 152 0.41 -21.76 -2.03
CA ARG A 152 0.14 -21.00 -3.26
C ARG A 152 0.62 -19.56 -3.13
N SER A 153 1.25 -19.05 -4.19
CA SER A 153 1.56 -17.61 -4.32
C SER A 153 0.27 -16.81 -4.45
N ILE A 154 0.17 -15.70 -3.72
CA ILE A 154 -0.98 -14.79 -3.73
C ILE A 154 -0.56 -13.46 -4.38
N TYR A 155 -1.37 -12.90 -5.26
CA TYR A 155 -1.07 -11.62 -5.90
C TYR A 155 -1.08 -10.46 -4.91
N HIS A 156 -0.30 -9.44 -5.24
CA HIS A 156 -0.39 -8.11 -4.66
C HIS A 156 -1.50 -7.31 -5.35
N PHE A 157 -1.95 -6.24 -4.70
CA PHE A 157 -2.99 -5.35 -5.19
C PHE A 157 -2.46 -3.92 -5.24
N MET A 158 -2.37 -3.37 -6.45
CA MET A 158 -1.99 -1.99 -6.72
C MET A 158 -0.68 -1.56 -6.02
N GLY A 159 0.23 -2.50 -5.78
CA GLY A 159 1.51 -2.28 -5.08
C GLY A 159 1.40 -1.96 -3.58
N VAL A 160 0.27 -2.26 -2.92
CA VAL A 160 0.04 -1.94 -1.49
C VAL A 160 -0.38 -3.15 -0.66
N SER A 161 -1.49 -3.82 -1.01
CA SER A 161 -2.03 -5.00 -0.29
C SER A 161 -2.17 -4.82 1.23
N SER A 162 -2.93 -3.80 1.65
CA SER A 162 -3.06 -3.42 3.06
C SER A 162 -3.97 -4.31 3.90
N PHE A 163 -4.73 -5.24 3.31
CA PHE A 163 -5.54 -6.20 4.07
C PHE A 163 -4.71 -7.39 4.58
N SER A 164 -3.52 -7.10 5.09
CA SER A 164 -2.62 -8.02 5.78
C SER A 164 -1.97 -7.29 6.94
N GLN A 165 -1.72 -7.96 8.06
CA GLN A 165 -1.02 -7.35 9.20
C GLN A 165 0.40 -6.89 8.82
N TYR A 166 1.03 -7.58 7.86
CA TYR A 166 2.31 -7.17 7.28
C TYR A 166 2.22 -7.20 5.75
N THR A 167 2.74 -6.17 5.10
CA THR A 167 2.84 -6.08 3.64
C THR A 167 4.24 -5.65 3.22
N VAL A 168 4.63 -5.97 1.99
CA VAL A 168 5.91 -5.56 1.40
C VAL A 168 5.60 -4.72 0.16
N VAL A 169 6.19 -3.53 0.09
CA VAL A 169 5.99 -2.59 -1.02
C VAL A 169 7.34 -2.11 -1.57
N SER A 170 7.36 -1.60 -2.80
CA SER A 170 8.54 -0.93 -3.37
C SER A 170 8.78 0.40 -2.66
N GLU A 171 10.04 0.84 -2.51
CA GLU A 171 10.39 2.18 -2.00
C GLU A 171 9.70 3.32 -2.77
N ALA A 172 9.32 3.09 -4.04
CA ALA A 172 8.59 4.07 -4.83
C ALA A 172 7.11 4.22 -4.43
N ASN A 173 6.58 3.34 -3.57
CA ASN A 173 5.18 3.22 -3.23
C ASN A 173 4.87 3.57 -1.76
N LEU A 174 5.81 4.20 -1.04
CA LEU A 174 5.54 4.71 0.31
C LEU A 174 6.25 6.04 0.58
N ALA A 175 5.78 6.74 1.60
CA ALA A 175 6.48 7.89 2.17
C ALA A 175 6.52 7.78 3.69
N ARG A 176 7.63 8.24 4.28
CA ARG A 176 7.74 8.47 5.73
C ARG A 176 6.90 9.70 6.08
N VAL A 177 6.22 9.62 7.22
CA VAL A 177 5.42 10.72 7.78
C VAL A 177 5.91 11.08 9.17
N ASP A 178 5.28 12.10 9.75
CA ASP A 178 5.59 12.60 11.09
C ASP A 178 5.56 11.48 12.15
N ASP A 179 6.56 11.48 13.04
CA ASP A 179 6.73 10.46 14.07
C ASP A 179 5.59 10.50 15.12
N GLU A 180 4.87 11.62 15.25
CA GLU A 180 3.70 11.80 16.12
C GLU A 180 2.36 11.56 15.40
N ALA A 181 2.36 11.28 14.08
CA ALA A 181 1.14 11.10 13.31
C ALA A 181 0.21 10.02 13.90
N ASN A 182 -1.09 10.34 14.01
CA ASN A 182 -2.10 9.36 14.40
C ASN A 182 -2.42 8.44 13.20
N LEU A 183 -1.91 7.20 13.24
CA LEU A 183 -2.03 6.23 12.16
C LEU A 183 -3.49 5.80 11.89
N GLU A 184 -4.37 5.88 12.88
CA GLU A 184 -5.81 5.58 12.74
C GLU A 184 -6.61 6.69 12.02
N ARG A 185 -5.96 7.79 11.66
CA ARG A 185 -6.59 8.89 10.92
C ARG A 185 -5.84 9.20 9.64
N VAL A 186 -4.51 9.25 9.72
CA VAL A 186 -3.68 9.58 8.56
C VAL A 186 -3.72 8.50 7.48
N CYS A 187 -4.19 7.28 7.77
CA CYS A 187 -4.44 6.24 6.77
C CYS A 187 -5.32 6.71 5.60
N LEU A 188 -6.24 7.64 5.82
CA LEU A 188 -7.11 8.22 4.77
C LEU A 188 -6.32 8.99 3.69
N ILE A 189 -5.11 9.44 4.01
CA ILE A 189 -4.20 10.09 3.04
C ILE A 189 -3.68 9.08 2.00
N GLY A 190 -3.71 7.78 2.29
CA GLY A 190 -3.25 6.74 1.37
C GLY A 190 -4.05 6.69 0.05
N CYS A 191 -5.31 7.13 0.05
CA CYS A 191 -6.12 7.21 -1.17
C CYS A 191 -7.24 8.27 -1.11
N GLY A 192 -8.32 8.02 -0.38
CA GLY A 192 -9.58 8.75 -0.50
C GLY A 192 -9.47 10.26 -0.29
N PHE A 193 -8.93 10.68 0.86
CA PHE A 193 -8.78 12.11 1.18
C PHE A 193 -7.87 12.81 0.15
N SER A 194 -6.68 12.26 -0.10
CA SER A 194 -5.70 12.84 -1.02
C SER A 194 -6.25 12.97 -2.44
N SER A 195 -7.01 11.97 -2.89
CA SER A 195 -7.62 11.97 -4.23
C SER A 195 -8.70 13.04 -4.35
N GLY A 196 -9.65 13.11 -3.40
CA GLY A 196 -10.72 14.11 -3.44
C GLY A 196 -10.21 15.55 -3.28
N TYR A 197 -9.34 15.77 -2.29
CA TYR A 197 -8.74 17.08 -2.02
C TYR A 197 -7.84 17.54 -3.18
N GLY A 198 -6.97 16.64 -3.65
CA GLY A 198 -6.07 16.91 -4.78
C GLY A 198 -6.80 17.11 -6.10
N ALA A 199 -7.94 16.44 -6.32
CA ALA A 199 -8.76 16.65 -7.51
C ALA A 199 -9.29 18.09 -7.60
N ALA A 200 -9.75 18.66 -6.49
CA ALA A 200 -10.23 20.05 -6.45
C ALA A 200 -9.08 21.06 -6.67
N ILE A 201 -7.96 20.88 -5.97
CA ILE A 201 -6.88 21.87 -5.96
C ILE A 201 -5.95 21.73 -7.17
N ASN A 202 -5.45 20.52 -7.44
CA ASN A 202 -4.38 20.33 -8.42
C ASN A 202 -4.94 20.12 -9.83
N THR A 203 -6.01 19.34 -9.96
CA THR A 203 -6.59 18.97 -11.26
C THR A 203 -7.59 20.01 -11.75
N ALA A 204 -8.64 20.27 -10.97
CA ALA A 204 -9.68 21.24 -11.34
C ALA A 204 -9.23 22.69 -11.17
N LYS A 205 -8.22 22.93 -10.32
CA LYS A 205 -7.67 24.27 -10.04
C LYS A 205 -8.76 25.26 -9.65
N VAL A 206 -9.62 24.83 -8.73
CA VAL A 206 -10.69 25.65 -8.16
C VAL A 206 -10.11 27.00 -7.71
N THR A 207 -10.80 28.08 -8.06
CA THR A 207 -10.36 29.46 -7.77
C THR A 207 -11.21 30.09 -6.66
N PRO A 208 -10.68 31.09 -5.93
CA PRO A 208 -11.46 31.85 -4.97
C PRO A 208 -12.77 32.36 -5.57
N SER A 209 -13.87 32.24 -4.82
CA SER A 209 -15.21 32.68 -5.22
C SER A 209 -15.85 31.96 -6.41
N SER A 210 -15.24 30.91 -6.94
CA SER A 210 -15.88 30.07 -7.97
C SER A 210 -17.03 29.22 -7.40
N THR A 211 -18.03 28.92 -8.22
CA THR A 211 -19.11 27.98 -7.89
C THR A 211 -18.72 26.58 -8.33
N CYS A 212 -18.76 25.61 -7.42
CA CYS A 212 -18.41 24.21 -7.69
C CYS A 212 -19.64 23.30 -7.58
N ALA A 213 -19.65 22.20 -8.32
CA ALA A 213 -20.59 21.09 -8.15
C ALA A 213 -19.80 19.80 -7.89
N VAL A 214 -20.18 19.04 -6.85
CA VAL A 214 -19.57 17.77 -6.48
C VAL A 214 -20.65 16.69 -6.49
N PHE A 215 -20.44 15.65 -7.28
CA PHE A 215 -21.34 14.50 -7.36
C PHE A 215 -20.72 13.35 -6.58
N GLY A 216 -21.43 12.85 -5.56
CA GLY A 216 -21.00 11.79 -4.65
C GLY A 216 -21.51 10.41 -5.06
#